data_AF-A0A838UXB6-F1
#
_entry.id   AF-A0A838UXB6-F1
#
_cell.length_a   1.000
_cell.length_b   1.000
_cell.length_c   1.000
_cell.angle_alpha   90.00
_cell.angle_beta   90.00
_cell.angle_gamma   90.00
#
_symmetry.space_group_name_H-M   'P 1'
#
loop_
_entity.id
_entity.type
_entity.pdbx_description
1 polymer ?
#
loop_
_entity_poly.entity_id
_entity_poly.type
_entity_poly.pdbx_seq_one_letter_code
_entity_poly.pdbx_strand_id
1 'polypeptide(L)'
;MSKVATTANPEGHGGVWFTCGAQQIHISIVTEGFVPRRKGHPTLEVRDLAGWRSKLAAANVAITEDEPLPGWSRCSIADPEGNRIERIERVTHPRTAGA
;
A
#
# COMPACT_ATOMS: atom_id res chain seq x y z
N MET A 1 -5.97 -8.07 2.33
CA MET A 1 -4.57 -8.32 2.75
C MET A 1 -4.64 -9.20 3.97
N SER A 2 -3.93 -10.32 3.99
CA SER A 2 -3.85 -11.20 5.15
C SER A 2 -2.40 -11.51 5.46
N LYS A 3 -2.10 -11.70 6.75
CA LYS A 3 -0.80 -12.22 7.18
C LYS A 3 -0.67 -13.65 6.67
N VAL A 4 0.47 -13.96 6.05
CA VAL A 4 0.78 -15.35 5.69
C VAL A 4 1.29 -16.04 6.94
N ALA A 5 0.75 -17.23 7.24
CA ALA A 5 1.37 -18.11 8.21
C ALA A 5 2.71 -18.59 7.63
N THR A 6 3.81 -17.94 8.01
CA THR A 6 5.14 -18.37 7.61
C THR A 6 5.48 -19.69 8.32
N THR A 7 5.64 -20.78 7.56
CA THR A 7 6.09 -22.09 8.05
C THR A 7 7.62 -22.25 8.10
N ALA A 8 8.41 -21.27 7.69
CA ALA A 8 9.86 -21.29 7.88
C ALA A 8 10.40 -19.87 7.82
N ASN A 9 11.01 -19.40 8.91
CA ASN A 9 11.98 -18.33 8.87
C ASN A 9 13.31 -19.00 8.51
N PRO A 10 13.81 -18.91 7.27
CA PRO A 10 15.14 -19.39 6.96
C PRO A 10 16.09 -18.40 7.62
N GLU A 11 16.62 -18.79 8.77
CA GLU A 11 17.85 -18.26 9.36
C GLU A 11 17.80 -16.78 9.81
N GLY A 12 17.30 -16.53 11.03
CA GLY A 12 17.75 -15.43 11.88
C GLY A 12 17.33 -13.98 11.53
N HIS A 13 16.77 -13.72 10.35
CA HIS A 13 16.42 -12.36 9.90
C HIS A 13 14.92 -12.08 10.04
N GLY A 14 14.42 -11.95 11.28
CA GLY A 14 12.98 -11.85 11.60
C GLY A 14 12.17 -10.90 10.70
N GLY A 15 10.85 -11.12 10.61
CA GLY A 15 9.98 -10.35 9.72
C GLY A 15 8.59 -10.96 9.56
N VAL A 16 7.79 -10.38 8.67
CA VAL A 16 6.44 -10.86 8.36
C VAL A 16 6.13 -10.75 6.86
N TRP A 17 5.49 -11.77 6.33
CA TRP A 17 4.97 -11.80 4.97
C TRP A 17 3.47 -11.51 4.94
N PHE A 18 3.05 -10.71 3.97
CA PHE A 18 1.66 -10.42 3.67
C PHE A 18 1.33 -10.77 2.22
N THR A 19 0.13 -11.27 1.97
CA THR A 19 -0.41 -11.45 0.62
C THR A 19 -1.20 -10.22 0.18
N CYS A 20 -0.95 -9.78 -1.05
CA CYS A 20 -1.64 -8.69 -1.72
C CYS A 20 -1.99 -9.12 -3.15
N GLY A 21 -3.15 -9.76 -3.32
CA GLY A 21 -3.53 -10.36 -4.61
C GLY A 21 -2.67 -11.58 -4.91
N ALA A 22 -2.10 -11.63 -6.11
CA ALA A 22 -1.15 -12.68 -6.51
C ALA A 22 0.30 -12.39 -6.06
N GLN A 23 0.55 -11.21 -5.51
CA GLN A 23 1.87 -10.80 -5.02
C GLN A 23 1.97 -10.96 -3.50
N GLN A 24 3.20 -10.86 -3.00
CA GLN A 24 3.51 -10.85 -1.57
C GLN A 24 4.44 -9.69 -1.24
N ILE A 25 4.29 -9.14 -0.03
CA ILE A 25 5.19 -8.14 0.54
C ILE A 25 5.85 -8.74 1.78
N HIS A 26 7.17 -8.64 1.84
CA HIS A 26 7.97 -8.98 3.01
C HIS A 26 8.37 -7.70 3.75
N ILE A 27 8.11 -7.67 5.05
CA ILE A 27 8.66 -6.65 5.94
C ILE A 27 9.69 -7.34 6.83
N SER A 28 10.97 -7.09 6.56
CA SER A 28 12.09 -7.61 7.35
C SER A 28 12.46 -6.63 8.46
N ILE A 29 12.95 -7.16 9.58
CA ILE A 29 13.53 -6.38 10.66
C ILE A 29 14.94 -5.97 10.26
N VAL A 30 15.24 -4.67 10.38
CA VAL A 30 16.59 -4.11 10.18
C VAL A 30 17.06 -3.56 11.51
N THR A 31 18.20 -4.03 12.01
CA THR A 31 18.70 -3.66 13.34
C THR A 31 19.49 -2.35 13.34
N GLU A 32 20.15 -2.00 12.24
CA GLU A 32 20.97 -0.78 12.14
C GLU A 32 20.92 -0.17 10.73
N GLY A 33 21.02 1.16 10.65
CA GLY A 33 21.18 1.88 9.37
C GLY A 33 19.95 1.91 8.47
N PHE A 34 18.75 1.65 8.98
CA PHE A 34 17.53 1.74 8.19
C PHE A 34 17.25 3.17 7.72
N VAL A 35 17.00 3.34 6.42
CA VAL A 35 16.61 4.61 5.81
C VAL A 35 15.30 4.41 5.05
N PRO A 36 14.22 5.13 5.41
CA PRO A 36 12.92 4.94 4.78
C PRO A 36 12.92 5.33 3.31
N ARG A 37 12.28 4.49 2.48
CA ARG A 37 12.11 4.78 1.06
C ARG A 37 10.90 5.68 0.82
N ARG A 38 11.14 6.99 0.75
CA ARG A 38 10.12 8.01 0.47
C ARG A 38 9.78 8.17 -1.03
N LYS A 39 10.70 7.76 -1.92
CA LYS A 39 10.53 7.84 -3.40
C LYS A 39 10.39 6.48 -4.07
N GLY A 40 11.26 5.52 -3.78
CA GLY A 40 11.17 4.17 -4.35
C GLY A 40 10.20 3.31 -3.55
N HIS A 41 8.90 3.38 -3.87
CA HIS A 41 7.82 2.80 -3.07
C HIS A 41 6.97 1.80 -3.87
N PRO A 42 6.32 0.84 -3.19
CA PRO A 42 5.29 0.02 -3.81
C PRO A 42 3.99 0.82 -3.98
N THR A 43 3.32 0.55 -5.11
CA THR A 43 1.96 1.02 -5.40
C THR A 43 1.02 -0.18 -5.41
N LEU A 44 -0.05 -0.11 -4.62
CA LEU A 44 -1.06 -1.15 -4.52
C LEU A 44 -2.34 -0.70 -5.23
N GLU A 45 -2.76 -1.46 -6.24
CA GLU A 45 -4.11 -1.29 -6.78
C GLU A 45 -5.14 -1.75 -5.74
N VAL A 46 -6.10 -0.88 -5.44
CA VAL A 46 -7.18 -1.15 -4.50
C VAL A 46 -8.53 -0.95 -5.16
N ARG A 47 -9.54 -1.58 -4.56
CA ARG A 47 -10.95 -1.24 -4.81
C ARG A 47 -11.42 -0.34 -3.68
N ASP A 48 -12.30 0.60 -4.01
CA ASP A 48 -12.90 1.56 -3.09
C ASP A 48 -11.85 2.40 -2.36
N LEU A 49 -11.11 3.22 -3.12
CA LEU A 49 -10.09 4.11 -2.57
C LEU A 49 -10.71 5.16 -1.62
N ALA A 50 -11.97 5.54 -1.84
CA ALA A 50 -12.73 6.39 -0.93
C ALA A 50 -12.91 5.71 0.44
N GLY A 51 -13.36 4.45 0.47
CA GLY A 51 -13.47 3.67 1.70
C GLY A 51 -12.12 3.45 2.39
N TRP A 52 -11.03 3.30 1.64
CA TRP A 52 -9.68 3.30 2.22
C TRP A 52 -9.33 4.61 2.90
N ARG A 53 -9.61 5.76 2.28
CA ARG A 53 -9.38 7.08 2.90
C ARG A 53 -10.14 7.19 4.22
N SER A 54 -11.42 6.79 4.24
CA SER A 54 -12.22 6.81 5.47
C SER A 54 -11.64 5.92 6.57
N LYS A 55 -11.21 4.69 6.24
CA LYS A 55 -10.59 3.76 7.21
C LYS A 55 -9.28 4.30 7.77
N LEU A 56 -8.44 4.89 6.93
CA LEU A 56 -7.16 5.47 7.34
C LEU A 56 -7.36 6.71 8.23
N ALA A 57 -8.30 7.58 7.87
CA ALA A 57 -8.66 8.74 8.67
C ALA A 57 -9.22 8.33 10.04
N ALA A 58 -10.09 7.31 10.09
CA ALA A 58 -10.61 6.77 11.36
C ALA A 58 -9.52 6.16 12.24
N ALA A 59 -8.43 5.68 11.64
CA ALA A 59 -7.25 5.17 12.33
C ALA A 59 -6.20 6.28 12.64
N ASN A 60 -6.52 7.55 12.39
CA ASN A 60 -5.62 8.71 12.53
C ASN A 60 -4.31 8.59 11.72
N VAL A 61 -4.36 7.91 10.57
CA VAL A 61 -3.22 7.82 9.64
C VAL A 61 -3.27 9.01 8.69
N ALA A 62 -2.19 9.79 8.65
CA ALA A 62 -2.06 10.93 7.76
C ALA A 62 -2.01 10.49 6.29
N ILE A 63 -2.91 11.05 5.48
CA ILE A 63 -3.01 10.77 4.04
C ILE A 63 -2.41 11.93 3.26
N THR A 64 -1.53 11.62 2.32
CA THR A 64 -1.08 12.56 1.29
C THR A 64 -1.88 12.31 0.03
N GLU A 65 -2.69 13.29 -0.38
CA GLU A 65 -3.33 13.26 -1.69
C GLU A 65 -2.26 13.48 -2.77
N ASP A 66 -2.16 12.54 -3.69
CA ASP A 66 -1.16 12.58 -4.76
C ASP A 66 -1.73 13.24 -6.00
N GLU A 67 -0.83 13.80 -6.83
CA GLU A 67 -1.22 14.41 -8.10
C GLU A 67 -2.02 13.43 -8.96
N PRO A 68 -3.13 13.86 -9.59
CA PRO A 68 -3.91 12.99 -10.45
C PRO A 68 -3.07 12.37 -11.57
N LEU A 69 -3.23 11.07 -11.77
CA LEU A 69 -2.71 10.36 -12.94
C LEU A 69 -3.89 10.12 -13.90
N PRO A 70 -3.77 10.33 -15.23
CA PRO A 70 -4.88 10.12 -16.15
C PRO A 70 -5.51 8.74 -15.99
N GLY A 71 -6.82 8.70 -15.68
CA GLY A 71 -7.58 7.46 -15.46
C GLY A 71 -7.45 6.84 -14.07
N TRP A 72 -6.76 7.49 -13.13
CA TRP A 72 -6.51 6.94 -11.80
C TRP A 72 -6.68 7.99 -10.68
N SER A 73 -7.25 7.55 -9.56
CA SER A 73 -7.21 8.26 -8.29
C SER A 73 -6.17 7.57 -7.41
N ARG A 74 -5.38 8.35 -6.65
CA ARG A 74 -4.35 7.81 -5.77
C ARG A 74 -4.16 8.64 -4.52
N CYS A 75 -3.66 7.98 -3.49
CA CYS A 75 -3.15 8.63 -2.29
C CYS A 75 -2.05 7.77 -1.65
N SER A 76 -1.17 8.44 -0.90
CA SER A 76 -0.06 7.80 -0.21
C SER A 76 -0.19 7.95 1.30
N ILE A 77 0.41 7.00 2.03
CA ILE A 77 0.70 7.14 3.46
C ILE A 77 2.18 6.90 3.70
N ALA A 78 2.64 7.33 4.87
CA ALA A 78 3.83 6.78 5.49
C ALA A 78 3.44 5.56 6.33
N ASP A 79 4.22 4.48 6.23
CA ASP A 79 4.20 3.44 7.26
C ASP A 79 4.86 3.94 8.57
N PRO A 80 4.84 3.16 9.66
CA PRO A 80 5.40 3.60 10.94
C PRO A 80 6.88 4.03 10.89
N GLU A 81 7.67 3.47 9.97
CA GLU A 81 9.08 3.78 9.80
C GLU A 81 9.31 4.90 8.76
N GLY A 82 8.25 5.40 8.14
CA GLY A 82 8.31 6.50 7.17
C GLY A 82 8.46 6.08 5.71
N ASN A 83 8.34 4.79 5.38
CA ASN A 83 8.29 4.35 3.98
C ASN A 83 7.00 4.82 3.34
N ARG A 84 7.08 5.29 2.10
CA ARG A 84 5.88 5.62 1.35
C ARG A 84 5.20 4.33 0.89
N ILE A 85 3.88 4.27 1.01
CA ILE A 85 3.03 3.24 0.39
C ILE A 85 1.92 3.98 -0.35
N GLU A 86 1.85 3.76 -1.68
CA GLU A 86 0.82 4.36 -2.53
C GLU A 86 -0.33 3.37 -2.73
N ARG A 87 -1.56 3.87 -2.72
CA ARG A 87 -2.75 3.14 -3.16
C ARG A 87 -3.36 3.86 -4.35
N ILE A 88 -3.79 3.09 -5.33
CA ILE A 88 -4.34 3.62 -6.58
C ILE A 88 -5.60 2.85 -6.97
N GLU A 89 -6.57 3.54 -7.56
CA GLU A 89 -7.81 2.96 -8.08
C GLU A 89 -8.14 3.57 -9.44
N ARG A 90 -8.60 2.74 -10.38
CA ARG A 90 -9.05 3.22 -11.70
C ARG A 90 -10.27 4.10 -11.52
N VAL A 91 -10.22 5.31 -12.05
CA VAL A 91 -11.41 6.13 -12.22
C VAL A 91 -12.16 5.55 -13.40
N THR A 92 -13.13 4.67 -13.13
CA THR A 92 -14.07 4.26 -14.16
C THR A 92 -14.79 5.51 -14.62
N HIS A 93 -14.47 5.98 -15.82
CA HIS A 93 -15.37 6.89 -16.52
C HIS A 93 -16.69 6.16 -16.64
N PRO A 94 -17.85 6.80 -16.36
CA PRO A 94 -19.11 6.21 -16.73
C PRO A 94 -19.00 5.87 -18.21
N ARG A 95 -19.05 4.58 -18.52
CA ARG A 95 -19.13 4.11 -19.90
C ARG A 95 -20.41 4.76 -20.39
N THR A 96 -20.32 5.73 -21.30
CA THR A 96 -21.50 6.24 -21.99
C THR A 96 -22.20 5.00 -22.51
N ALA A 97 -23.40 4.71 -22.00
CA ALA A 97 -24.23 3.65 -22.51
C ALA A 97 -24.55 4.08 -23.95
N GLY A 98 -23.75 3.58 -24.88
CA GLY A 98 -23.83 3.89 -26.29
C GLY A 98 -24.66 2.84 -26.99
N ALA A 99 -25.70 3.37 -27.67
CA ALA A 99 -26.61 2.76 -28.65
C ALA A 99 -27.70 1.82 -28.10
#